data_AF-A0A2U1NRY2-F1
#
_entry.id   AF-A0A2U1NRY2-F1
#
_cell.length_a   1.000
_cell.length_b   1.000
_cell.length_c   1.000
_cell.angle_alpha   90.00
_cell.angle_beta   90.00
_cell.angle_gamma   90.00
#
_symmetry.space_group_name_H-M   'P 1'
#
loop_
_entity.id
_entity.type
_entity.pdbx_description
1 polymer ?
#
loop_
_entity_poly.entity_id
_entity_poly.type
_entity_poly.pdbx_seq_one_letter_code
_entity_poly.pdbx_strand_id
1 'polypeptide(L)'
;MDHSLLFLSVVADHDLVHQILIKNGAVVSDRPRIFGFRTITSASYGPNWRALRRNLASVFLHTSHVKSFAWARKWVFGNLIGHLYKQDKKAKGIMVLKHFRYAIFSLSLLMCFGEKLDDCQIHDIATVQHHLLSLIFTWKLNVYMVFPRLFKILLRNTWKIFEKL
;
A
#
# COMPACT_ATOMS: atom_id res chain seq x y z
N MET A 1 31.21 11.88 4.58
CA MET A 1 30.48 10.61 4.82
C MET A 1 29.80 10.76 6.16
N ASP A 2 28.57 11.29 6.14
CA ASP A 2 27.81 11.49 7.38
C ASP A 2 27.11 10.17 7.70
N HIS A 3 27.64 9.44 8.67
CA HIS A 3 26.94 8.29 9.26
C HIS A 3 25.85 8.85 10.18
N SER A 4 24.76 9.35 9.60
CA SER A 4 23.57 9.71 10.36
C SER A 4 23.00 8.43 10.97
N LEU A 5 23.32 8.18 12.23
CA LEU A 5 22.72 7.10 13.02
C LEU A 5 21.20 7.30 13.01
N LEU A 6 20.48 6.34 12.45
CA LEU A 6 19.02 6.33 12.49
C LEU A 6 18.58 5.97 13.91
N PHE A 7 18.17 6.96 14.70
CA PHE A 7 17.57 6.73 16.01
C PHE A 7 16.07 6.44 15.84
N LEU A 8 15.63 5.29 16.36
CA LEU A 8 14.21 4.95 16.45
C LEU A 8 13.69 5.35 17.83
N SER A 9 12.73 6.27 17.87
CA SER A 9 12.02 6.65 19.10
C SER A 9 10.59 6.11 19.05
N VAL A 10 10.15 5.45 20.13
CA VAL A 10 8.78 4.94 20.28
C VAL A 10 8.05 5.83 21.27
N VAL A 11 6.90 6.38 20.86
CA VAL A 11 6.03 7.19 21.71
C VAL A 11 4.74 6.42 21.94
N ALA A 12 4.42 6.15 23.21
CA ALA A 12 3.25 5.37 23.61
C ALA A 12 2.28 6.16 24.51
N ASP A 13 2.59 7.42 24.82
CA ASP A 13 1.76 8.29 25.65
C ASP A 13 0.77 9.11 24.80
N HIS A 14 -0.48 9.23 25.27
CA HIS A 14 -1.54 9.90 24.51
C HIS A 14 -1.27 11.39 24.30
N ASP A 15 -0.85 12.10 25.35
CA ASP A 15 -0.65 13.54 25.31
C ASP A 15 0.54 13.89 24.40
N LEU A 16 1.63 13.11 24.50
CA LEU A 16 2.78 13.22 23.60
C LEU A 16 2.40 12.90 22.15
N VAL A 17 1.62 11.85 21.89
CA VAL A 17 1.14 11.52 20.54
C VAL A 17 0.31 12.66 19.97
N HIS A 18 -0.60 13.26 20.75
CA HIS A 18 -1.41 14.39 20.32
C HIS A 18 -0.54 15.62 20.03
N GLN A 19 0.42 15.93 20.90
CA GLN A 19 1.37 17.02 20.67
C GLN A 19 2.18 16.82 19.40
N ILE A 20 2.69 15.61 19.16
CA ILE A 20 3.54 15.29 18.03
C ILE A 20 2.76 15.24 16.72
N LEU A 21 1.64 14.52 16.66
CA LEU A 21 0.90 14.30 15.42
C LEU A 21 -0.01 15.46 15.02
N ILE A 22 -0.56 16.20 16.00
CA ILE A 22 -1.53 17.28 15.74
C ILE A 22 -0.86 18.65 15.84
N LYS A 23 -0.29 18.99 17.01
CA LYS A 23 0.28 20.34 17.23
C LYS A 23 1.57 20.57 16.43
N ASN A 24 2.46 19.58 16.43
CA ASN A 24 3.77 19.65 15.78
C ASN A 24 3.86 18.78 14.51
N GLY A 25 2.71 18.36 13.96
CA GLY A 25 2.62 17.34 12.92
C GLY A 25 3.49 17.63 11.70
N ALA A 26 3.62 18.89 11.29
CA ALA A 26 4.44 19.27 10.13
C ALA A 26 5.93 18.92 10.28
N VAL A 27 6.47 18.99 11.50
CA VAL A 27 7.90 18.72 11.79
C VAL A 27 8.22 17.23 11.69
N VAL A 28 7.27 16.38 12.11
CA VAL A 28 7.42 14.92 12.14
C VAL A 28 6.75 14.20 10.96
N SER A 29 6.19 14.95 10.02
CA SER A 29 5.48 14.39 8.86
C SER A 29 6.40 13.88 7.75
N ASP A 30 7.71 14.06 7.88
CA ASP A 30 8.64 13.53 6.91
C ASP A 30 8.70 12.00 6.93
N ARG A 31 9.12 11.45 5.79
CA ARG A 31 9.26 10.02 5.58
C ARG A 31 10.72 9.75 5.24
N PRO A 32 11.30 8.67 5.80
CA PRO A 32 12.59 8.19 5.34
C PRO A 32 12.56 8.02 3.81
N ARG A 33 13.55 8.62 3.12
CA ARG A 33 13.68 8.55 1.66
C ARG A 33 14.22 7.17 1.24
N ILE A 34 13.43 6.14 1.52
CA ILE A 34 13.80 4.73 1.26
C ILE A 34 13.48 4.36 -0.19
N PHE A 35 12.49 5.01 -0.79
CA PHE A 35 12.00 4.69 -2.13
C PHE A 35 12.23 5.85 -3.09
N GLY A 36 12.73 5.56 -4.30
CA GLY A 36 12.89 6.55 -5.37
C GLY A 36 11.55 7.05 -5.95
N PHE A 37 10.44 6.39 -5.60
CA PHE A 37 9.10 6.78 -6.02
C PHE A 37 8.50 7.79 -5.03
N ARG A 38 7.95 8.89 -5.56
CA ARG A 38 7.24 9.92 -4.78
C ARG A 38 5.73 9.69 -4.85
N THR A 39 5.21 8.86 -3.95
CA THR A 39 3.77 8.62 -3.79
C THR A 39 3.22 9.43 -2.61
N ILE A 40 1.90 9.38 -2.39
CA ILE A 40 1.27 10.01 -1.22
C ILE A 40 1.80 9.44 0.12
N THR A 41 2.30 8.20 0.13
CA THR A 41 2.80 7.52 1.33
C THR A 41 4.30 7.70 1.57
N SER A 42 5.09 7.99 0.53
CA SER A 42 6.56 8.11 0.62
C SER A 42 7.09 9.54 0.49
N ALA A 43 6.32 10.49 -0.05
CA ALA A 43 6.77 11.86 -0.22
C ALA A 43 6.95 12.59 1.13
N SER A 44 8.09 13.29 1.27
CA SER A 44 8.32 14.25 2.36
C SER A 44 7.23 15.32 2.40
N TYR A 45 6.97 15.85 3.59
CA TYR A 45 6.00 16.91 3.79
C TYR A 45 6.44 18.17 3.03
N GLY A 46 5.59 18.66 2.12
CA GLY A 46 5.97 19.75 1.23
C GLY A 46 5.00 19.92 0.06
N PRO A 47 5.35 20.74 -0.95
CA PRO A 47 4.47 21.04 -2.09
C PRO A 47 3.96 19.79 -2.82
N ASN A 48 4.85 18.81 -3.06
CA ASN A 48 4.50 17.56 -3.74
C ASN A 48 3.47 16.73 -2.96
N TRP A 49 3.73 16.49 -1.67
CA TRP A 49 2.78 15.75 -0.84
C TRP A 49 1.44 16.47 -0.69
N ARG A 50 1.46 17.81 -0.53
CA ARG A 50 0.22 18.60 -0.45
C ARG A 50 -0.58 18.54 -1.75
N ALA A 51 0.09 18.57 -2.91
CA ALA A 51 -0.56 18.43 -4.21
C ALA A 51 -1.20 17.04 -4.37
N LEU A 52 -0.45 15.97 -4.10
CA LEU A 52 -0.97 14.59 -4.13
C LEU A 52 -2.16 14.41 -3.18
N ARG A 53 -2.06 14.94 -1.94
CA ARG A 53 -3.14 14.86 -0.95
C ARG A 53 -4.38 15.58 -1.41
N ARG A 54 -4.24 16.80 -1.95
CA ARG A 54 -5.38 17.57 -2.46
C ARG A 54 -6.05 16.86 -3.62
N ASN A 55 -5.28 16.35 -4.58
CA ASN A 55 -5.81 15.61 -5.72
C ASN A 55 -6.58 14.35 -5.27
N LEU A 56 -5.99 13.56 -4.36
CA LEU A 56 -6.64 12.38 -3.80
C LEU A 56 -7.95 12.75 -3.08
N ALA A 57 -7.94 13.82 -2.28
CA ALA A 57 -9.10 14.27 -1.53
C ALA A 57 -10.23 14.81 -2.44
N SER A 58 -9.90 15.60 -3.45
CA SER A 58 -10.88 16.25 -4.31
C SER A 58 -11.44 15.33 -5.40
N VAL A 59 -10.63 14.39 -5.89
CA VAL A 59 -11.02 13.49 -6.99
C VAL A 59 -11.58 12.19 -6.45
N PHE A 60 -10.82 11.50 -5.60
CA PHE A 60 -11.13 10.13 -5.18
C PHE A 60 -11.97 10.04 -3.92
N LEU A 61 -11.55 10.75 -2.87
CA LEU A 61 -12.16 10.67 -1.53
C LEU A 61 -13.29 11.67 -1.33
N HIS A 62 -13.63 12.45 -2.35
CA HIS A 62 -14.73 13.39 -2.27
C HIS A 62 -16.06 12.65 -2.08
N THR A 63 -16.90 13.14 -1.18
CA THR A 63 -18.14 12.45 -0.78
C THR A 63 -19.05 12.12 -1.95
N SER A 64 -19.15 13.00 -2.96
CA SER A 64 -19.96 12.72 -4.17
C SER A 64 -19.41 11.54 -4.98
N HIS A 65 -18.09 11.47 -5.14
CA HIS A 65 -17.41 10.37 -5.84
C HIS A 65 -17.54 9.07 -5.05
N VAL A 66 -17.32 9.09 -3.74
CA VAL A 66 -17.55 7.90 -2.90
C VAL A 66 -19.02 7.44 -2.98
N LYS A 67 -19.99 8.36 -3.04
CA LYS A 67 -21.41 8.02 -3.21
C LYS A 67 -21.71 7.44 -4.59
N SER A 68 -21.08 7.92 -5.67
CA SER A 68 -21.31 7.37 -7.02
C SER A 68 -20.92 5.90 -7.13
N PHE A 69 -19.92 5.45 -6.35
CA PHE A 69 -19.51 4.04 -6.28
C PHE A 69 -20.31 3.19 -5.27
N ALA A 70 -21.49 3.64 -4.81
CA ALA A 70 -22.35 2.82 -3.94
C ALA A 70 -22.76 1.49 -4.59
N TRP A 71 -23.04 1.50 -5.90
CA TRP A 71 -23.36 0.30 -6.66
C TRP A 71 -22.18 -0.69 -6.69
N ALA A 72 -20.95 -0.18 -6.84
CA ALA A 72 -19.73 -0.98 -6.87
C ALA A 72 -19.52 -1.69 -5.53
N ARG A 73 -19.71 -0.98 -4.41
CA ARG A 73 -19.66 -1.58 -3.07
C ARG A 73 -20.70 -2.68 -2.89
N LYS A 74 -21.94 -2.46 -3.33
CA LYS A 74 -23.01 -3.46 -3.26
C LYS A 74 -22.67 -4.70 -4.09
N TRP A 75 -22.13 -4.50 -5.29
CA TRP A 75 -21.72 -5.58 -6.19
C TRP A 75 -20.57 -6.41 -5.61
N VAL A 76 -19.49 -5.76 -5.16
CA VAL A 76 -18.35 -6.44 -4.52
C VAL A 76 -18.80 -7.20 -3.27
N PHE A 77 -19.67 -6.61 -2.45
CA PHE A 77 -20.22 -7.28 -1.28
C PHE A 77 -21.03 -8.54 -1.66
N GLY A 78 -21.88 -8.45 -2.69
CA GLY A 78 -22.59 -9.61 -3.23
C GLY A 78 -21.66 -10.73 -3.69
N ASN A 79 -20.59 -10.39 -4.40
CA ASN A 79 -19.57 -11.36 -4.84
C ASN A 79 -18.85 -12.00 -3.65
N LEU A 80 -18.51 -11.21 -2.63
CA LEU A 80 -17.88 -11.70 -1.40
C LEU A 80 -18.76 -12.75 -0.71
N ILE A 81 -20.05 -12.46 -0.52
CA ILE A 81 -21.01 -13.39 0.08
C ILE A 81 -21.18 -14.64 -0.80
N GLY A 82 -21.29 -14.46 -2.12
CA GLY A 82 -21.38 -15.57 -3.07
C GLY A 82 -20.15 -16.48 -3.03
N HIS A 83 -18.95 -15.94 -2.92
CA HIS A 83 -17.71 -16.71 -2.83
C HIS A 83 -17.62 -17.48 -1.52
N LEU A 84 -18.05 -16.88 -0.41
CA LEU A 84 -18.12 -17.56 0.89
C LEU A 84 -19.15 -18.69 0.89
N TYR A 85 -20.29 -18.52 0.21
CA TYR A 85 -21.35 -19.53 0.15
C TYR A 85 -21.02 -20.71 -0.78
N LYS A 86 -20.31 -20.46 -1.90
CA LYS A 86 -19.88 -21.49 -2.86
C LYS A 86 -18.76 -22.39 -2.34
N GLN A 87 -18.16 -22.05 -1.21
CA GLN A 87 -17.04 -22.81 -0.67
C GLN A 87 -17.53 -24.15 -0.11
N ASP A 88 -16.86 -25.24 -0.52
CA ASP A 88 -17.29 -26.60 -0.20
C ASP A 88 -17.36 -26.82 1.32
N LYS A 89 -18.50 -27.31 1.81
CA LYS A 89 -18.71 -27.68 3.22
C LYS A 89 -17.75 -28.77 3.70
N LYS A 90 -17.08 -29.47 2.78
CA LYS A 90 -16.04 -30.46 3.08
C LYS A 90 -14.66 -29.85 3.36
N ALA A 91 -14.46 -28.56 3.12
CA ALA A 91 -13.19 -27.90 3.42
C ALA A 91 -12.98 -27.79 4.94
N LYS A 92 -11.76 -28.10 5.42
CA LYS A 92 -11.38 -28.03 6.84
C LYS A 92 -11.53 -26.62 7.48
N GLY A 93 -11.75 -25.59 6.68
CA GLY A 93 -11.97 -24.22 7.14
C GLY A 93 -11.90 -23.20 6.00
N ILE A 94 -12.43 -22.00 6.26
CA ILE A 94 -12.47 -20.90 5.30
C ILE A 94 -11.45 -19.83 5.73
N MET A 95 -10.50 -19.50 4.87
CA MET A 95 -9.60 -18.36 5.10
C MET A 95 -10.28 -17.05 4.71
N VAL A 96 -11.19 -16.59 5.58
CA VAL A 96 -12.04 -15.41 5.39
C VAL A 96 -11.23 -14.19 4.93
N LEU A 97 -10.05 -13.98 5.51
CA LEU A 97 -9.16 -12.87 5.18
C LEU A 97 -8.78 -12.82 3.68
N LYS A 98 -8.63 -13.95 3.00
CA LYS A 98 -8.33 -13.98 1.56
C LYS A 98 -9.49 -13.41 0.74
N HIS A 99 -10.72 -13.76 1.09
CA HIS A 99 -11.91 -13.27 0.40
C HIS A 99 -12.12 -11.77 0.62
N PHE A 100 -11.92 -11.27 1.85
CA PHE A 100 -11.99 -9.84 2.13
C PHE A 100 -10.88 -9.05 1.40
N ARG A 101 -9.65 -9.56 1.39
CA ARG A 101 -8.55 -8.92 0.65
C ARG A 101 -8.86 -8.84 -0.84
N TYR A 102 -9.34 -9.93 -1.43
CA TYR A 102 -9.76 -9.94 -2.83
C TYR A 102 -10.89 -8.94 -3.10
N ALA A 103 -11.91 -8.90 -2.26
CA ALA A 103 -13.04 -7.98 -2.39
C ALA A 103 -12.60 -6.51 -2.31
N ILE A 104 -11.81 -6.15 -1.29
CA ILE A 104 -11.29 -4.78 -1.12
C ILE A 104 -10.39 -4.39 -2.30
N PHE A 105 -9.58 -5.33 -2.78
CA PHE A 105 -8.70 -5.11 -3.92
C PHE A 105 -9.47 -4.88 -5.21
N SER A 106 -10.45 -5.74 -5.51
CA SER A 106 -11.37 -5.61 -6.64
C SER A 106 -12.13 -4.28 -6.60
N LEU A 107 -12.64 -3.88 -5.43
CA LEU A 107 -13.29 -2.57 -5.25
C LEU A 107 -12.33 -1.41 -5.56
N SER A 108 -11.07 -1.51 -5.10
CA SER A 108 -10.06 -0.49 -5.32
C SER A 108 -9.74 -0.35 -6.81
N LEU A 109 -9.55 -1.47 -7.52
CA LEU A 109 -9.32 -1.47 -8.97
C LEU A 109 -10.51 -0.90 -9.74
N LEU A 110 -11.74 -1.31 -9.39
CA LEU A 110 -12.96 -0.79 -9.99
C LEU A 110 -13.11 0.72 -9.78
N MET A 111 -12.77 1.22 -8.59
CA MET A 111 -12.77 2.67 -8.33
C MET A 111 -11.63 3.39 -9.06
N CYS A 112 -10.51 2.71 -9.31
CA CYS A 112 -9.36 3.29 -10.01
C CYS A 112 -9.54 3.38 -11.52
N PHE A 113 -10.04 2.31 -12.14
CA PHE A 113 -10.19 2.22 -13.59
C PHE A 113 -11.60 2.55 -14.06
N GLY A 114 -12.59 2.56 -13.16
CA GLY A 114 -14.00 2.79 -13.51
C GLY A 114 -14.68 1.60 -14.19
N GLU A 115 -13.96 0.49 -14.40
CA GLU A 115 -14.45 -0.69 -15.10
C GLU A 115 -14.33 -1.97 -14.26
N LYS A 116 -15.20 -2.93 -14.56
CA LYS A 116 -15.16 -4.26 -13.93
C LYS A 116 -14.09 -5.09 -14.63
N LEU A 117 -12.99 -5.32 -13.93
CA LEU A 117 -11.95 -6.23 -14.38
C LEU A 117 -12.38 -7.68 -14.15
N ASP A 118 -11.90 -8.57 -15.01
CA ASP A 118 -12.10 -10.00 -14.83
C ASP A 118 -11.21 -10.55 -13.71
N ASP A 119 -11.52 -11.76 -13.24
CA ASP A 119 -10.79 -12.38 -12.13
C ASP A 119 -9.30 -12.64 -12.48
N CYS A 120 -8.98 -12.86 -13.76
CA CYS A 120 -7.60 -13.09 -14.23
C CYS A 120 -6.77 -11.79 -14.16
N GLN A 121 -7.30 -10.69 -14.66
CA GLN A 121 -6.73 -9.35 -14.60
C GLN A 121 -6.53 -8.91 -13.15
N ILE A 122 -7.53 -9.14 -12.29
CA ILE A 122 -7.41 -8.83 -10.86
C ILE A 122 -6.29 -9.66 -10.23
N HIS A 123 -6.17 -10.94 -10.58
CA HIS A 123 -5.11 -11.81 -10.10
C HIS A 123 -3.71 -11.38 -10.57
N ASP A 124 -3.57 -11.01 -11.84
CA ASP A 124 -2.30 -10.56 -12.42
C ASP A 124 -1.83 -9.27 -11.77
N ILE A 125 -2.72 -8.28 -11.63
CA ILE A 125 -2.41 -7.01 -10.97
C ILE A 125 -2.08 -7.25 -9.49
N ALA A 126 -2.83 -8.13 -8.80
CA ALA A 126 -2.55 -8.47 -7.40
C ALA A 126 -1.15 -9.11 -7.25
N THR A 127 -0.76 -9.96 -8.20
CA THR A 127 0.54 -10.63 -8.21
C THR A 127 1.67 -9.63 -8.40
N VAL A 128 1.54 -8.73 -9.38
CA VAL A 128 2.52 -7.67 -9.63
C VAL A 128 2.63 -6.73 -8.43
N GLN A 129 1.50 -6.30 -7.87
CA GLN A 129 1.49 -5.43 -6.70
C GLN A 129 2.07 -6.11 -5.46
N HIS A 130 1.75 -7.39 -5.23
CA HIS A 130 2.33 -8.16 -4.13
C HIS A 130 3.85 -8.31 -4.30
N HIS A 131 4.32 -8.56 -5.52
CA HIS A 131 5.75 -8.62 -5.81
C HIS A 131 6.42 -7.26 -5.54
N LEU A 132 5.84 -6.16 -6.02
CA LEU A 132 6.37 -4.82 -5.77
C LEU A 132 6.39 -4.46 -4.28
N LEU A 133 5.29 -4.70 -3.55
CA LEU A 133 5.21 -4.48 -2.11
C LEU A 133 6.18 -5.39 -1.35
N SER A 134 6.34 -6.65 -1.77
CA SER A 134 7.32 -7.56 -1.20
C SER A 134 8.73 -7.00 -1.38
N LEU A 135 9.10 -6.50 -2.56
CA LEU A 135 10.39 -5.85 -2.77
C LEU A 135 10.58 -4.63 -1.87
N ILE A 136 9.54 -3.81 -1.71
CA ILE A 136 9.51 -2.60 -0.87
C ILE A 136 9.66 -2.93 0.62
N PHE A 137 8.92 -3.91 1.12
CA PHE A 137 8.82 -4.24 2.55
C PHE A 137 9.81 -5.32 3.01
N THR A 138 10.28 -6.20 2.13
CA THR A 138 11.30 -7.18 2.56
C THR A 138 12.62 -6.48 2.86
N TRP A 139 13.31 -7.05 3.85
CA TRP A 139 14.70 -6.77 4.24
C TRP A 139 15.69 -6.58 3.09
N LYS A 140 15.35 -7.01 1.88
CA LYS A 140 16.16 -6.88 0.68
C LYS A 140 16.56 -5.41 0.44
N LEU A 141 15.64 -4.45 0.52
CA LEU A 141 15.99 -3.02 0.38
C LEU A 141 16.53 -2.37 1.66
N ASN A 142 16.17 -2.89 2.84
CA ASN A 142 16.76 -2.45 4.12
C ASN A 142 18.25 -2.85 4.23
N VAL A 143 18.63 -4.04 3.75
CA VAL A 143 20.04 -4.47 3.64
C VAL A 143 20.80 -3.62 2.62
N TYR A 144 20.16 -3.14 1.55
CA TYR A 144 20.79 -2.15 0.65
C TYR A 144 21.10 -0.83 1.38
N MET A 145 20.21 -0.36 2.27
CA MET A 145 20.45 0.84 3.09
C MET A 145 21.57 0.67 4.11
N VAL A 146 21.73 -0.51 4.71
CA VAL A 146 22.75 -0.76 5.73
C VAL A 146 24.09 -1.22 5.11
N PHE A 147 24.06 -2.04 4.05
CA PHE A 147 25.24 -2.60 3.37
C PHE A 147 25.03 -2.86 1.85
N PRO A 148 25.27 -1.86 0.98
CA PRO A 148 25.02 -1.97 -0.46
C PRO A 148 25.88 -3.04 -1.18
N ARG A 149 27.06 -3.38 -0.65
CA ARG A 149 27.93 -4.44 -1.22
C ARG A 149 27.37 -5.85 -0.99
N LEU A 150 26.70 -6.09 0.14
CA LEU A 150 26.09 -7.39 0.46
C LEU A 150 24.82 -7.63 -0.36
N PHE A 151 24.05 -6.58 -0.63
CA PHE A 151 22.86 -6.65 -1.48
C PHE A 151 23.19 -7.15 -2.90
N LYS A 152 24.28 -6.67 -3.51
CA LYS A 152 24.73 -7.11 -4.86
C LYS A 152 25.06 -8.60 -4.93
N ILE A 153 25.49 -9.19 -3.82
CA ILE A 153 25.92 -10.60 -3.72
C ILE A 153 24.74 -11.50 -3.36
N LEU A 154 23.92 -11.13 -2.37
CA LEU A 154 22.81 -11.94 -1.86
C LEU A 154 21.58 -11.96 -2.78
N LEU A 155 21.41 -10.96 -3.63
CA LEU A 155 20.14 -10.65 -4.30
C LEU A 155 20.25 -10.47 -5.82
N ARG A 156 21.22 -11.17 -6.41
CA ARG A 156 21.59 -11.09 -7.83
C ARG A 156 20.42 -11.32 -8.80
N ASN A 157 19.48 -12.19 -8.46
CA ASN A 157 18.30 -12.46 -9.32
C ASN A 157 17.26 -11.34 -9.27
N THR A 158 17.17 -10.61 -8.15
CA THR A 158 16.24 -9.49 -7.98
C THR A 158 16.77 -8.21 -8.65
N TRP A 159 18.09 -8.03 -8.70
CA TRP A 159 18.73 -6.93 -9.43
C TRP A 159 18.40 -6.94 -10.94
N LYS A 160 18.39 -8.13 -11.56
CA LYS A 160 18.03 -8.30 -12.98
C LYS A 160 16.59 -7.89 -13.31
N ILE A 161 15.69 -7.88 -12.33
CA ILE A 161 14.30 -7.44 -12.50
C ILE A 161 14.22 -5.91 -12.44
N PHE A 162 15.01 -5.26 -11.58
CA PHE A 162 15.10 -3.80 -11.52
C PHE A 162 15.76 -3.18 -12.77
N GLU A 163 16.72 -3.84 -13.39
CA GLU A 163 17.34 -3.36 -14.65
C GLU A 163 16.41 -3.44 -15.88
N LYS A 164 15.31 -4.21 -15.79
CA LYS A 164 14.33 -4.39 -16.87
C LYS A 164 13.09 -3.51 -16.74
N LEU A 165 12.96 -2.77 -15.64
CA LEU A 165 11.88 -1.82 -15.35
C LEU A 165 12.31 -0.41 -15.73
#